data_AF-N6UV49-F1
#
_entry.id   AF-N6UV49-F1
#
_cell.length_a   1.000
_cell.length_b   1.000
_cell.length_c   1.000
_cell.angle_alpha   90.00
_cell.angle_beta   90.00
_cell.angle_gamma   90.00
#
_symmetry.space_group_name_H-M   'P 1'
#
loop_
_entity.id
_entity.type
_entity.pdbx_description
1 polymer ?
#
loop_
_entity_poly.entity_id
_entity_poly.type
_entity_poly.pdbx_seq_one_letter_code
_entity_poly.pdbx_strand_id
1 'polypeptide(L)'
;MCESKLQSDCACVTSKKINLDEPRYDQEFYLGRAKHFFQTTNPRNLFVSSRKLDEAKCLIQSYKCGEKLPSGTGEEDLWRAKILYDSAFHPDTGEKMVLLGRMSAKVPMHILITGGMITFYKTAPAVVFWQWLNQSFNALVNYTNRSGDIVQTDKQILTSYAFATSGAVGTALGLNALVKKMPPLVGRLVPFAAVAAANCINIPMMRAQELKHGTPVFDANGNKLGYSTVAAQYGIGQVILSRIAMAMPGM
;
A
#
# COMPACT_ATOMS: atom_id res chain seq x y z
N MET A 1 19.10 -20.21 14.73
CA MET A 1 20.44 -19.66 15.11
C MET A 1 20.45 -18.13 15.22
N CYS A 2 19.60 -17.37 14.51
CA CYS A 2 19.42 -15.91 14.74
C CYS A 2 18.38 -15.64 15.87
N GLU A 3 17.35 -16.48 16.06
CA GLU A 3 16.34 -16.35 17.16
C GLU A 3 16.91 -16.46 18.58
N SER A 4 18.00 -17.19 18.79
CA SER A 4 18.57 -17.37 20.14
C SER A 4 19.45 -16.20 20.61
N LYS A 5 19.67 -15.18 19.77
CA LYS A 5 20.41 -13.95 20.12
C LYS A 5 19.50 -12.73 20.33
N LEU A 6 18.19 -12.90 20.17
CA LEU A 6 17.21 -11.81 20.02
C LEU A 6 16.72 -11.20 21.35
N GLN A 7 17.19 -11.66 22.52
CA GLN A 7 16.51 -11.37 23.80
C GLN A 7 17.31 -10.58 24.84
N SER A 8 18.45 -9.99 24.48
CA SER A 8 19.17 -9.07 25.37
C SER A 8 19.26 -7.69 24.71
N ASP A 9 18.38 -6.79 25.16
CA ASP A 9 18.41 -5.32 25.03
C ASP A 9 19.57 -4.74 24.17
N CYS A 10 19.34 -4.63 22.85
CA CYS A 10 20.25 -3.87 21.96
C CYS A 10 20.04 -2.37 22.20
N ALA A 11 20.67 -1.82 23.22
CA ALA A 11 20.90 -0.37 23.32
C ALA A 11 21.80 0.05 22.15
N CYS A 12 21.18 0.50 21.05
CA CYS A 12 21.87 0.86 19.81
C CYS A 12 22.72 2.11 20.00
N VAL A 13 24.01 1.93 20.29
CA VAL A 13 25.00 3.00 20.26
C VAL A 13 25.78 2.92 18.93
N THR A 14 26.18 4.10 18.46
CA THR A 14 27.28 4.44 17.54
C THR A 14 26.93 4.79 16.08
N SER A 15 27.40 6.00 15.72
CA SER A 15 27.52 6.64 14.42
C SER A 15 27.91 5.66 13.29
N LYS A 16 26.95 5.35 12.42
CA LYS A 16 27.15 4.45 11.28
C LYS A 16 27.53 5.25 10.03
N LYS A 17 28.41 4.68 9.19
CA LYS A 17 28.84 5.26 7.91
C LYS A 17 27.67 5.40 6.90
N ILE A 18 26.60 4.61 7.07
CA ILE A 18 25.39 4.63 6.26
C ILE A 18 24.18 4.65 7.20
N ASN A 19 23.26 5.58 6.98
CA ASN A 19 21.99 5.62 7.69
C ASN A 19 20.98 4.68 7.00
N LEU A 20 20.67 3.55 7.63
CA LEU A 20 19.69 2.57 7.13
C LEU A 20 18.26 2.83 7.63
N ASP A 21 18.04 3.85 8.45
CA ASP A 21 16.71 4.28 8.88
C ASP A 21 16.05 5.19 7.83
N GLU A 22 16.86 5.76 6.93
CA GLU A 22 16.40 6.56 5.80
C GLU A 22 16.34 5.75 4.48
N PRO A 23 15.48 6.14 3.52
CA PRO A 23 15.48 5.58 2.17
C PRO A 23 16.81 5.80 1.45
N ARG A 24 17.23 4.83 0.62
CA ARG A 24 18.47 4.91 -0.18
C ARG A 24 18.54 6.14 -1.09
N TYR A 25 17.39 6.55 -1.63
CA TYR A 25 17.29 7.66 -2.56
C TYR A 25 16.65 8.85 -1.89
N ASP A 26 17.12 10.03 -2.26
CA ASP A 26 16.56 11.30 -1.82
C ASP A 26 15.05 11.37 -2.09
N GLN A 27 14.27 11.64 -1.03
CA GLN A 27 12.83 11.73 -1.11
C GLN A 27 12.33 13.15 -1.44
N GLU A 28 13.20 14.17 -1.49
CA GLU A 28 12.82 15.53 -1.91
C GLU A 28 12.44 15.57 -3.40
N PHE A 29 13.19 14.84 -4.23
CA PHE A 29 12.95 14.78 -5.67
C PHE A 29 12.02 13.62 -6.07
N TYR A 30 11.18 13.87 -7.07
CA TYR A 30 10.25 12.87 -7.60
C TYR A 30 10.93 11.57 -8.04
N LEU A 31 12.07 11.67 -8.74
CA LEU A 31 12.79 10.49 -9.24
C LEU A 31 13.30 9.59 -8.11
N GLY A 32 13.72 10.16 -6.98
CA GLY A 32 14.17 9.36 -5.84
C GLY A 32 13.02 8.66 -5.13
N ARG A 33 11.87 9.35 -4.95
CA ARG A 33 10.62 8.72 -4.49
C ARG A 33 10.17 7.58 -5.42
N ALA A 34 10.22 7.80 -6.72
CA ALA A 34 9.85 6.79 -7.72
C ALA A 34 10.78 5.56 -7.65
N LYS A 35 12.10 5.76 -7.61
CA LYS A 35 13.07 4.66 -7.48
C LYS A 35 12.86 3.85 -6.20
N HIS A 36 12.65 4.53 -5.08
CA HIS A 36 12.35 3.87 -3.81
C HIS A 36 11.07 3.03 -3.93
N PHE A 37 9.99 3.61 -4.46
CA PHE A 37 8.73 2.91 -4.65
C PHE A 37 8.89 1.67 -5.55
N PHE A 38 9.55 1.80 -6.71
CA PHE A 38 9.75 0.68 -7.64
C PHE A 38 10.56 -0.48 -7.04
N GLN A 39 11.51 -0.19 -6.15
CA GLN A 39 12.27 -1.25 -5.47
C GLN A 39 11.41 -2.00 -4.46
N THR A 40 10.66 -1.29 -3.64
CA THR A 40 9.79 -1.87 -2.62
C THR A 40 8.63 -2.66 -3.25
N THR A 41 8.06 -2.17 -4.35
CA THR A 41 6.96 -2.83 -5.08
C THR A 41 7.42 -3.82 -6.14
N ASN A 42 8.72 -4.13 -6.23
CA ASN A 42 9.24 -5.01 -7.28
C ASN A 42 8.64 -6.43 -7.16
N PRO A 43 7.88 -6.93 -8.15
CA PRO A 43 7.26 -8.25 -8.08
C PRO A 43 8.27 -9.40 -7.95
N ARG A 44 9.53 -9.19 -8.37
CA ARG A 44 10.60 -10.19 -8.22
C ARG A 44 10.84 -10.57 -6.75
N ASN A 45 10.55 -9.66 -5.81
CA ASN A 45 10.71 -9.91 -4.38
C ASN A 45 9.76 -11.01 -3.86
N LEU A 46 8.68 -11.33 -4.60
CA LEU A 46 7.77 -12.44 -4.25
C LEU A 46 8.41 -13.81 -4.40
N PHE A 47 9.38 -13.96 -5.29
CA PHE A 47 10.07 -15.23 -5.55
C PHE A 47 11.28 -15.45 -4.65
N VAL A 48 11.57 -14.50 -3.76
CA VAL A 48 12.66 -14.62 -2.79
C VAL A 48 12.23 -15.55 -1.67
N SER A 49 13.05 -16.58 -1.39
CA SER A 49 12.74 -17.58 -0.37
C SER A 49 12.73 -16.99 1.04
N SER A 50 11.94 -17.57 1.93
CA SER A 50 11.86 -17.17 3.34
C SER A 50 13.23 -17.10 4.00
N ARG A 51 14.11 -18.08 3.74
CA ARG A 51 15.48 -18.12 4.26
C ARG A 51 16.30 -16.88 3.90
N LYS A 52 16.26 -16.45 2.63
CA LYS A 52 17.00 -15.25 2.18
C LYS A 52 16.47 -13.97 2.81
N LEU A 53 15.16 -13.89 3.06
CA LEU A 53 14.56 -12.76 3.75
C LEU A 53 15.01 -12.70 5.21
N ASP A 54 15.11 -13.85 5.88
CA ASP A 54 15.55 -13.93 7.27
C ASP A 54 17.07 -13.65 7.38
N GLU A 55 17.87 -14.08 6.41
CA GLU A 55 19.28 -13.69 6.26
C GLU A 55 19.43 -12.17 6.09
N ALA A 56 18.61 -11.55 5.23
CA ALA A 56 18.61 -10.09 5.04
C ALA A 56 18.22 -9.35 6.33
N LYS A 57 17.22 -9.83 7.07
CA LYS A 57 16.85 -9.30 8.38
C LYS A 57 18.02 -9.39 9.37
N CYS A 58 18.66 -10.55 9.46
CA CYS A 58 19.78 -10.78 10.38
C CYS A 58 20.95 -9.84 10.03
N LEU A 59 21.26 -9.63 8.74
CA LEU A 59 22.31 -8.71 8.29
C LEU A 59 22.02 -7.24 8.68
N ILE A 60 20.79 -6.78 8.47
CA ILE A 60 20.38 -5.41 8.84
C ILE A 60 20.40 -5.21 10.35
N GLN A 61 19.94 -6.19 11.13
CA GLN A 61 19.97 -6.13 12.59
C GLN A 61 21.41 -6.15 13.13
N SER A 62 22.28 -7.02 12.62
CA SER A 62 23.70 -7.04 12.99
C SER A 62 24.41 -5.73 12.65
N TYR A 63 24.14 -5.14 11.47
CA TYR A 63 24.64 -3.80 11.15
C TYR A 63 24.10 -2.75 12.12
N LYS A 64 22.81 -2.83 12.48
CA LYS A 64 22.18 -1.88 13.40
C LYS A 64 22.74 -1.97 14.82
N CYS A 65 23.07 -3.16 15.30
CA CYS A 65 23.67 -3.40 16.62
C CYS A 65 25.21 -3.24 16.63
N GLY A 66 25.85 -2.92 15.49
CA GLY A 66 27.30 -2.74 15.42
C GLY A 66 28.10 -4.04 15.51
N GLU A 67 27.49 -5.18 15.21
CA GLU A 67 28.15 -6.48 15.23
C GLU A 67 29.10 -6.66 14.03
N LYS A 68 30.04 -7.61 14.13
CA LYS A 68 30.92 -7.99 13.02
C LYS A 68 30.10 -8.56 11.86
N LEU A 69 30.08 -7.83 10.75
CA LEU A 69 29.48 -8.30 9.50
C LEU A 69 30.29 -9.44 8.88
N PRO A 70 29.66 -10.30 8.07
CA PRO A 70 30.37 -11.30 7.27
C PRO A 70 31.49 -10.67 6.43
N SER A 71 32.63 -11.35 6.36
CA SER A 71 33.80 -10.91 5.60
C SER A 71 33.44 -10.62 4.14
N GLY A 72 33.69 -9.39 3.67
CA GLY A 72 33.39 -8.96 2.30
C GLY A 72 32.03 -8.30 2.09
N THR A 73 31.24 -8.06 3.15
CA THR A 73 29.97 -7.31 3.03
C THR A 73 30.26 -5.86 2.63
N GLY A 74 29.87 -5.49 1.40
CA GLY A 74 29.98 -4.12 0.89
C GLY A 74 28.76 -3.26 1.22
N GLU A 75 28.84 -1.97 0.86
CA GLU A 75 27.70 -1.04 0.97
C GLU A 75 26.49 -1.49 0.12
N GLU A 76 26.73 -1.99 -1.09
CA GLU A 76 25.66 -2.46 -1.97
C GLU A 76 24.91 -3.68 -1.41
N ASP A 77 25.61 -4.55 -0.68
CA ASP A 77 24.99 -5.72 -0.05
C ASP A 77 24.05 -5.31 1.09
N LEU A 78 24.44 -4.28 1.87
CA LEU A 78 23.59 -3.70 2.91
C LEU A 78 22.33 -3.06 2.30
N TRP A 79 22.47 -2.28 1.24
CA TRP A 79 21.32 -1.70 0.54
C TRP A 79 20.41 -2.77 -0.06
N ARG A 80 20.98 -3.84 -0.62
CA ARG A 80 20.21 -4.96 -1.18
C ARG A 80 19.45 -5.72 -0.10
N ALA A 81 20.09 -5.97 1.05
CA ALA A 81 19.45 -6.57 2.21
C ALA A 81 18.34 -5.66 2.76
N LYS A 82 18.55 -4.34 2.80
CA LYS A 82 17.54 -3.37 3.21
C LYS A 82 16.32 -3.41 2.28
N ILE A 83 16.52 -3.40 0.97
CA ILE A 83 15.41 -3.49 0.00
C ILE A 83 14.60 -4.78 0.22
N LEU A 84 15.28 -5.92 0.43
CA LEU A 84 14.62 -7.19 0.72
C LEU A 84 13.86 -7.14 2.05
N TYR A 85 14.46 -6.56 3.09
CA TYR A 85 13.85 -6.39 4.39
C TYR A 85 12.60 -5.50 4.31
N ASP A 86 12.72 -4.29 3.77
CA ASP A 86 11.63 -3.31 3.61
C ASP A 86 10.49 -3.88 2.73
N SER A 87 10.79 -4.81 1.81
CA SER A 87 9.77 -5.44 0.95
C SER A 87 8.94 -6.54 1.62
N ALA A 88 9.41 -7.10 2.74
CA ALA A 88 8.87 -8.33 3.32
C ALA A 88 8.55 -8.26 4.82
N PHE A 89 9.09 -7.28 5.55
CA PHE A 89 8.86 -7.09 6.98
C PHE A 89 8.11 -5.79 7.24
N HIS A 90 7.24 -5.81 8.24
CA HIS A 90 6.48 -4.64 8.65
C HIS A 90 7.40 -3.59 9.29
N PRO A 91 7.30 -2.30 8.93
CA PRO A 91 8.20 -1.26 9.46
C PRO A 91 8.13 -1.13 10.99
N ASP A 92 6.92 -1.20 11.55
CA ASP A 92 6.72 -0.97 13.00
C ASP A 92 6.97 -2.21 13.87
N THR A 93 6.46 -3.39 13.46
CA THR A 93 6.58 -4.62 14.27
C THR A 93 7.82 -5.43 13.94
N GLY A 94 8.44 -5.21 12.77
CA GLY A 94 9.55 -6.03 12.28
C GLY A 94 9.17 -7.48 11.96
N GLU A 95 7.86 -7.79 11.94
CA GLU A 95 7.33 -9.13 11.63
C GLU A 95 7.20 -9.35 10.12
N LYS A 96 7.27 -10.61 9.72
CA LYS A 96 7.20 -11.00 8.31
C LYS A 96 5.76 -10.87 7.80
N MET A 97 5.57 -10.03 6.79
CA MET A 97 4.26 -9.81 6.17
C MET A 97 3.79 -11.03 5.38
N VAL A 98 2.48 -11.26 5.40
CA VAL A 98 1.79 -12.26 4.56
C VAL A 98 2.14 -12.00 3.09
N LEU A 99 2.52 -13.04 2.35
CA LEU A 99 3.07 -12.91 0.98
C LEU A 99 2.17 -12.07 0.06
N LEU A 100 0.87 -12.36 0.03
CA LEU A 100 -0.10 -11.64 -0.79
C LEU A 100 -0.41 -10.23 -0.26
N GLY A 101 -0.14 -9.96 1.01
CA GLY A 101 -0.28 -8.65 1.61
C GLY A 101 0.90 -7.72 1.34
N ARG A 102 2.03 -8.24 0.84
CA ARG A 102 3.22 -7.42 0.53
C ARG A 102 2.92 -6.46 -0.61
N MET A 103 3.50 -5.26 -0.55
CA MET A 103 3.37 -4.28 -1.63
C MET A 103 3.88 -4.80 -2.98
N SER A 104 4.84 -5.73 -2.99
CA SER A 104 5.31 -6.42 -4.20
C SER A 104 4.26 -7.33 -4.86
N ALA A 105 3.26 -7.82 -4.12
CA ALA A 105 2.14 -8.61 -4.64
C ALA A 105 1.01 -7.74 -5.22
N LYS A 106 0.97 -6.45 -4.86
CA LYS A 106 -0.16 -5.56 -5.17
C LYS A 106 -0.44 -5.44 -6.66
N VAL A 107 0.58 -5.12 -7.45
CA VAL A 107 0.46 -4.97 -8.91
C VAL A 107 0.07 -6.27 -9.60
N PRO A 108 0.80 -7.41 -9.45
CA PRO A 108 0.47 -8.64 -10.16
C PRO A 108 -0.93 -9.18 -9.80
N MET A 109 -1.33 -9.09 -8.53
CA MET A 109 -2.66 -9.51 -8.10
C MET A 109 -3.76 -8.60 -8.64
N HIS A 110 -3.56 -7.27 -8.64
CA HIS A 110 -4.53 -6.35 -9.25
C HIS A 110 -4.68 -6.57 -10.75
N ILE A 111 -3.60 -6.89 -11.48
CA ILE A 111 -3.66 -7.24 -12.90
C ILE A 111 -4.53 -8.49 -13.11
N LEU A 112 -4.30 -9.55 -12.32
CA LEU A 112 -5.08 -10.79 -12.40
C LEU A 112 -6.56 -10.56 -12.10
N ILE A 113 -6.86 -9.86 -11.00
CA ILE A 113 -8.23 -9.60 -10.56
C ILE A 113 -8.95 -8.70 -11.57
N THR A 114 -8.29 -7.65 -12.06
CA THR A 114 -8.86 -6.75 -13.08
C THR A 114 -9.09 -7.48 -14.39
N GLY A 115 -8.14 -8.30 -14.83
CA GLY A 115 -8.30 -9.17 -16.00
C GLY A 115 -9.49 -10.11 -15.86
N GLY A 116 -9.69 -10.69 -14.67
CA GLY A 116 -10.87 -11.48 -14.33
C GLY A 116 -12.18 -10.68 -14.41
N MET A 117 -12.22 -9.49 -13.80
CA MET A 117 -13.38 -8.59 -13.87
C MET A 117 -13.74 -8.23 -15.31
N ILE A 118 -12.76 -7.92 -16.16
CA ILE A 118 -12.97 -7.54 -17.57
C ILE A 118 -13.37 -8.76 -18.42
N THR A 119 -12.83 -9.95 -18.13
CA THR A 119 -13.12 -11.15 -18.92
C THR A 119 -14.51 -11.69 -18.60
N PHE A 120 -14.89 -11.70 -17.31
CA PHE A 120 -16.08 -12.38 -16.83
C PHE A 120 -17.20 -11.42 -16.37
N TYR A 121 -17.28 -10.21 -16.93
CA TYR A 121 -18.28 -9.21 -16.55
C TYR A 121 -19.74 -9.52 -16.95
N LYS A 122 -19.95 -10.49 -17.84
CA LYS A 122 -21.27 -10.72 -18.47
C LYS A 122 -22.30 -11.37 -17.53
N THR A 123 -21.87 -12.20 -16.60
CA THR A 123 -22.76 -12.93 -15.69
C THR A 123 -22.70 -12.36 -14.28
N ALA A 124 -23.87 -12.18 -13.66
CA ALA A 124 -23.96 -11.63 -12.31
C ALA A 124 -23.16 -12.42 -11.26
N PRO A 125 -23.17 -13.78 -11.24
CA PRO A 125 -22.36 -14.54 -10.30
C PRO A 125 -20.85 -14.30 -10.46
N ALA A 126 -20.37 -14.18 -11.69
CA ALA A 126 -18.96 -13.90 -11.93
C ALA A 126 -18.59 -12.47 -11.50
N VAL A 127 -19.45 -11.49 -11.77
CA VAL A 127 -19.26 -10.11 -11.28
C VAL A 127 -19.18 -10.08 -9.76
N VAL A 128 -20.08 -10.79 -9.07
CA VAL A 128 -20.08 -10.89 -7.60
C VAL A 128 -18.78 -11.51 -7.10
N PHE A 129 -18.36 -12.63 -7.67
CA PHE A 129 -17.14 -13.33 -7.29
C PHE A 129 -15.90 -12.44 -7.44
N TRP A 130 -15.73 -11.81 -8.60
CA TRP A 130 -14.55 -10.98 -8.87
C TRP A 130 -14.52 -9.70 -8.05
N GLN A 131 -15.68 -9.08 -7.77
CA GLN A 131 -15.76 -7.93 -6.87
C GLN A 131 -15.45 -8.32 -5.42
N TRP A 132 -15.97 -9.45 -4.96
CA TRP A 132 -15.63 -9.99 -3.64
C TRP A 132 -14.13 -10.29 -3.51
N LEU A 133 -13.53 -10.94 -4.52
CA LEU A 133 -12.11 -11.25 -4.54
C LEU A 133 -11.25 -9.97 -4.51
N ASN A 134 -11.63 -8.95 -5.28
CA ASN A 134 -10.98 -7.64 -5.29
C ASN A 134 -11.00 -6.99 -3.90
N GLN A 135 -12.17 -6.94 -3.24
CA GLN A 135 -12.27 -6.33 -1.92
C GLN A 135 -11.56 -7.15 -0.84
N SER A 136 -11.57 -8.48 -0.95
CA SER A 136 -10.82 -9.37 -0.05
C SER A 136 -9.32 -9.10 -0.15
N PHE A 137 -8.80 -8.95 -1.38
CA PHE A 137 -7.40 -8.62 -1.59
C PHE A 137 -7.03 -7.24 -1.04
N ASN A 138 -7.84 -6.21 -1.32
CA ASN A 138 -7.61 -4.86 -0.79
C ASN A 138 -7.65 -4.83 0.75
N ALA A 139 -8.57 -5.59 1.37
CA ALA A 139 -8.63 -5.72 2.83
C ALA A 139 -7.37 -6.39 3.40
N LEU A 140 -6.88 -7.46 2.76
CA LEU A 140 -5.65 -8.14 3.16
C LEU A 140 -4.42 -7.21 3.08
N VAL A 141 -4.27 -6.48 1.98
CA VAL A 141 -3.17 -5.52 1.80
C VAL A 141 -3.26 -4.42 2.86
N ASN A 142 -4.44 -3.86 3.11
CA ASN A 142 -4.62 -2.83 4.12
C ASN A 142 -4.32 -3.34 5.54
N TYR A 143 -4.79 -4.55 5.88
CA TYR A 143 -4.49 -5.18 7.17
C TYR A 143 -2.99 -5.43 7.36
N THR A 144 -2.30 -5.86 6.29
CA THR A 144 -0.88 -6.21 6.33
C THR A 144 0.05 -4.99 6.38
N ASN A 145 -0.37 -3.85 5.84
CA ASN A 145 0.45 -2.63 5.75
C ASN A 145 -0.04 -1.51 6.68
N ARG A 146 -0.78 -1.85 7.75
CA ARG A 146 -1.29 -0.85 8.70
C ARG A 146 -0.15 -0.32 9.58
N SER A 147 0.27 0.91 9.35
CA SER A 147 1.31 1.56 10.17
C SER A 147 0.75 2.34 11.37
N GLY A 148 1.58 2.54 12.39
CA GLY A 148 1.27 3.01 13.75
C GLY A 148 0.59 4.39 13.94
N ASP A 149 0.35 4.68 15.23
CA ASP A 149 -0.41 5.75 15.90
C ASP A 149 -1.94 5.74 15.81
N ILE A 150 -2.55 5.36 14.68
CA ILE A 150 -4.02 5.22 14.59
C ILE A 150 -4.35 3.75 14.36
N VAL A 151 -4.47 3.00 15.45
CA VAL A 151 -4.84 1.58 15.40
C VAL A 151 -6.27 1.46 14.85
N GLN A 152 -6.39 1.15 13.56
CA GLN A 152 -7.68 0.75 13.00
C GLN A 152 -8.11 -0.54 13.69
N THR A 153 -9.19 -0.46 14.46
CA THR A 153 -9.72 -1.62 15.18
C THR A 153 -10.14 -2.69 14.18
N ASP A 154 -9.95 -3.97 14.48
CA ASP A 154 -10.37 -5.07 13.60
C ASP A 154 -11.86 -4.97 13.20
N LYS A 155 -12.69 -4.44 14.11
CA LYS A 155 -14.09 -4.08 13.83
C LYS A 155 -14.22 -3.07 12.69
N GLN A 156 -13.41 -2.00 12.68
CA GLN A 156 -13.42 -0.99 11.62
C GLN A 156 -12.97 -1.58 10.28
N ILE A 157 -11.98 -2.48 10.28
CA ILE A 157 -11.53 -3.17 9.06
C ILE A 157 -12.64 -4.06 8.51
N LEU A 158 -13.28 -4.86 9.37
CA LEU A 158 -14.39 -5.73 8.98
C LEU A 158 -15.59 -4.93 8.46
N THR A 159 -15.97 -3.86 9.16
CA THR A 159 -17.06 -2.98 8.74
C THR A 159 -16.74 -2.32 7.40
N SER A 160 -15.51 -1.81 7.23
CA SER A 160 -15.07 -1.22 5.96
C SER A 160 -15.09 -2.24 4.83
N TYR A 161 -14.64 -3.46 5.08
CA TYR A 161 -14.66 -4.55 4.12
C TYR A 161 -16.08 -4.95 3.71
N ALA A 162 -17.02 -5.06 4.66
CA ALA A 162 -18.42 -5.36 4.37
C ALA A 162 -19.05 -4.27 3.50
N PHE A 163 -18.90 -3.00 3.88
CA PHE A 163 -19.41 -1.87 3.09
C PHE A 163 -18.77 -1.79 1.70
N ALA A 164 -17.46 -1.97 1.60
CA ALA A 164 -16.74 -1.95 0.33
C ALA A 164 -17.20 -3.09 -0.59
N THR A 165 -17.41 -4.29 -0.05
CA THR A 165 -17.87 -5.46 -0.81
C THR A 165 -19.31 -5.26 -1.30
N SER A 166 -20.23 -4.91 -0.41
CA SER A 166 -21.63 -4.66 -0.78
C SER A 166 -21.75 -3.50 -1.78
N GLY A 167 -21.02 -2.41 -1.55
CA GLY A 167 -21.00 -1.24 -2.45
C GLY A 167 -20.42 -1.58 -3.83
N ALA A 168 -19.31 -2.31 -3.90
CA ALA A 168 -18.69 -2.70 -5.16
C ALA A 168 -19.58 -3.63 -5.99
N VAL A 169 -20.17 -4.65 -5.35
CA VAL A 169 -21.10 -5.58 -6.01
C VAL A 169 -22.35 -4.84 -6.49
N GLY A 170 -22.98 -4.04 -5.63
CA GLY A 170 -24.17 -3.27 -5.97
C GLY A 170 -23.93 -2.30 -7.12
N THR A 171 -22.80 -1.58 -7.09
CA THR A 171 -22.40 -0.65 -8.15
C THR A 171 -22.15 -1.39 -9.46
N ALA A 172 -21.41 -2.51 -9.44
CA ALA A 172 -21.11 -3.26 -10.65
C ALA A 172 -22.37 -3.85 -11.31
N LEU A 173 -23.28 -4.42 -10.52
CA LEU A 173 -24.55 -4.94 -11.03
C LEU A 173 -25.48 -3.83 -11.52
N GLY A 174 -25.55 -2.71 -10.78
CA GLY A 174 -26.35 -1.54 -11.15
C GLY A 174 -25.89 -0.89 -12.46
N LEU A 175 -24.58 -0.68 -12.62
CA LEU A 175 -24.00 -0.15 -13.85
C LEU A 175 -24.20 -1.12 -15.02
N ASN A 176 -24.01 -2.42 -14.82
CA ASN A 176 -24.28 -3.43 -15.85
C ASN A 176 -25.74 -3.44 -16.30
N ALA A 177 -26.68 -3.19 -15.39
CA ALA A 177 -28.10 -3.07 -15.75
C ALA A 177 -28.40 -1.76 -16.49
N LEU A 178 -27.77 -0.64 -16.08
CA LEU A 178 -27.98 0.68 -16.66
C LEU A 178 -27.42 0.79 -18.08
N VAL A 179 -26.20 0.29 -18.32
CA VAL A 179 -25.53 0.31 -19.64
C VAL A 179 -26.36 -0.41 -20.70
N LYS A 180 -27.07 -1.50 -20.34
CA LYS A 180 -27.94 -2.25 -21.28
C LYS A 180 -29.12 -1.42 -21.82
N LYS A 181 -29.51 -0.34 -21.14
CA LYS A 181 -30.67 0.50 -21.50
C LYS A 181 -30.29 1.81 -22.18
N MET A 182 -29.00 2.10 -22.37
CA MET A 182 -28.53 3.40 -22.86
C MET A 182 -27.99 3.34 -24.29
N PRO A 183 -28.03 4.47 -25.03
CA PRO A 183 -27.42 4.57 -26.35
C PRO A 183 -25.92 4.22 -26.31
N PRO A 184 -25.36 3.57 -27.36
CA PRO A 184 -23.98 3.08 -27.34
C PRO A 184 -22.91 4.14 -27.03
N LEU A 185 -23.13 5.39 -27.46
CA LEU A 185 -22.23 6.52 -27.18
C LEU A 185 -22.20 6.89 -25.70
N VAL A 186 -23.36 6.93 -25.04
CA VAL A 186 -23.46 7.21 -23.60
C VAL A 186 -22.94 6.03 -22.80
N GLY A 187 -23.24 4.80 -23.23
CA GLY A 187 -22.73 3.56 -22.63
C GLY A 187 -21.19 3.49 -22.54
N ARG A 188 -20.47 4.14 -23.46
CA ARG A 188 -18.99 4.23 -23.43
C ARG A 188 -18.45 5.19 -22.36
N LEU A 189 -19.23 6.19 -21.94
CA LEU A 189 -18.84 7.14 -20.89
C LEU A 189 -19.21 6.66 -19.49
N VAL A 190 -20.13 5.69 -19.38
CA VAL A 190 -20.57 5.14 -18.08
C VAL A 190 -19.41 4.60 -17.24
N PRO A 191 -18.44 3.83 -17.78
CA PRO A 191 -17.30 3.37 -16.99
C PRO A 191 -16.49 4.52 -16.40
N PHE A 192 -16.28 5.60 -17.16
CA PHE A 192 -15.57 6.78 -16.67
C PHE A 192 -16.36 7.50 -15.56
N ALA A 193 -17.64 7.78 -15.80
CA ALA A 193 -18.51 8.41 -14.80
C ALA A 193 -18.63 7.58 -13.52
N ALA A 194 -18.69 6.25 -13.65
CA ALA A 194 -18.70 5.32 -12.54
C ALA A 194 -17.41 5.37 -11.71
N VAL A 195 -16.25 5.32 -12.38
CA VAL A 195 -14.95 5.44 -11.70
C VAL A 195 -14.81 6.80 -11.02
N ALA A 196 -15.26 7.88 -11.65
CA ALA A 196 -15.23 9.21 -11.06
C ALA A 196 -16.11 9.30 -9.80
N ALA A 197 -17.37 8.88 -9.90
CA ALA A 197 -18.29 8.84 -8.77
C ALA A 197 -17.78 7.94 -7.63
N ALA A 198 -17.23 6.77 -7.96
CA ALA A 198 -16.65 5.87 -6.97
C ALA A 198 -15.46 6.50 -6.23
N ASN A 199 -14.59 7.25 -6.93
CA ASN A 199 -13.48 7.96 -6.27
C ASN A 199 -13.98 9.09 -5.35
N CYS A 200 -15.02 9.82 -5.74
CA CYS A 200 -15.65 10.84 -4.89
C CYS A 200 -16.24 10.29 -3.59
N ILE A 201 -16.61 9.01 -3.55
CA ILE A 201 -17.16 8.35 -2.35
C ILE A 201 -16.07 7.63 -1.56
N ASN A 202 -15.27 6.79 -2.23
CA ASN A 202 -14.32 5.89 -1.61
C ASN A 202 -13.20 6.65 -0.86
N ILE A 203 -12.65 7.72 -1.46
CA ILE A 203 -11.51 8.43 -0.88
C ILE A 203 -11.92 9.16 0.42
N PRO A 204 -13.02 9.95 0.48
CA PRO A 204 -13.47 10.54 1.74
C PRO A 204 -13.82 9.51 2.80
N MET A 205 -14.42 8.38 2.42
CA MET A 205 -14.77 7.31 3.35
C MET A 205 -13.53 6.65 3.95
N MET A 206 -12.55 6.27 3.13
CA MET A 206 -11.29 5.68 3.60
C MET A 206 -10.48 6.65 4.48
N ARG A 207 -10.58 7.96 4.21
CA ARG A 207 -9.86 9.01 4.94
C ARG A 207 -10.76 9.77 5.91
N ALA A 208 -11.88 9.17 6.34
CA ALA A 208 -12.87 9.81 7.20
C ALA A 208 -12.28 10.21 8.57
N GLN A 209 -11.30 9.45 9.07
CA GLN A 209 -10.60 9.79 10.31
C GLN A 209 -9.80 11.09 10.17
N GLU A 210 -9.14 11.31 9.03
CA GLU A 210 -8.40 12.54 8.75
C GLU A 210 -9.36 13.74 8.57
N LEU A 211 -10.55 13.51 8.02
CA LEU A 211 -11.59 14.55 7.92
C LEU A 211 -12.16 14.93 9.29
N LYS A 212 -12.28 13.98 10.23
CA LYS A 212 -12.83 14.20 11.57
C LYS A 212 -11.80 14.75 12.56
N HIS A 213 -10.59 14.21 12.55
CA HIS A 213 -9.54 14.49 13.55
C HIS A 213 -8.39 15.33 13.00
N GLY A 214 -8.34 15.55 11.69
CA GLY A 214 -7.29 16.30 11.01
C GLY A 214 -6.11 15.44 10.57
N THR A 215 -5.30 16.00 9.69
CA THR A 215 -4.01 15.42 9.26
C THR A 215 -2.87 16.19 9.93
N PRO A 216 -1.74 15.56 10.31
CA PRO A 216 -0.65 16.26 10.95
C PRO A 216 -0.03 17.31 10.02
N VAL A 217 0.22 18.50 10.56
CA VAL A 217 0.88 19.62 9.86
C VAL A 217 2.24 19.87 10.50
N PHE A 218 3.23 20.14 9.66
CA PHE A 218 4.62 20.34 10.07
C PHE A 218 5.10 21.72 9.64
N ASP A 219 6.03 22.29 10.40
CA ASP A 219 6.75 23.51 10.00
C ASP A 219 7.86 23.19 8.99
N ALA A 220 8.57 24.23 8.52
CA ALA A 220 9.68 24.08 7.58
C ALA A 220 10.89 23.31 8.16
N ASN A 221 10.97 23.19 9.49
CA ASN A 221 12.03 22.46 10.18
C ASN A 221 11.63 21.01 10.50
N GLY A 222 10.45 20.57 10.05
CA GLY A 222 9.93 19.22 10.30
C GLY A 222 9.29 19.02 11.68
N ASN A 223 9.08 20.08 12.46
CA ASN A 223 8.41 19.96 13.75
C ASN A 223 6.89 19.89 13.56
N LYS A 224 6.25 18.94 14.26
CA LYS A 224 4.79 18.76 14.22
C LYS A 224 4.10 19.91 14.95
N LEU A 225 3.32 20.71 14.21
CA LEU A 225 2.57 21.86 14.73
C LEU A 225 1.21 21.45 15.31
N GLY A 226 0.63 20.35 14.83
CA GLY A 226 -0.68 19.87 15.27
C GLY A 226 -1.44 19.14 14.17
N TYR A 227 -2.76 19.03 14.31
CA TYR A 227 -3.64 18.40 13.34
C TYR A 227 -4.56 19.43 12.70
N SER A 228 -4.73 19.38 11.38
CA SER A 228 -5.62 20.28 10.63
C SER A 228 -6.62 19.50 9.78
N THR A 229 -7.90 19.77 10.00
CA THR A 229 -9.01 19.23 9.18
C THR A 229 -9.09 19.93 7.83
N VAL A 230 -8.75 21.22 7.76
CA VAL A 230 -8.72 21.98 6.51
C VAL A 230 -7.65 21.41 5.57
N ALA A 231 -6.44 21.15 6.08
CA ALA A 231 -5.39 20.52 5.29
C ALA A 231 -5.81 19.14 4.77
N ALA A 232 -6.50 18.35 5.59
CA ALA A 232 -7.04 17.05 5.19
C ALA A 232 -8.07 17.20 4.05
N GLN A 233 -9.00 18.16 4.13
CA GLN A 233 -10.00 18.42 3.09
C GLN A 233 -9.35 18.79 1.76
N TYR A 234 -8.38 19.72 1.76
CA TYR A 234 -7.65 20.10 0.55
C TYR A 234 -6.89 18.93 -0.07
N GLY A 235 -6.14 18.18 0.76
CA GLY A 235 -5.38 17.02 0.29
C GLY A 235 -6.30 15.93 -0.29
N ILE A 236 -7.42 15.65 0.36
CA ILE A 236 -8.42 14.68 -0.13
C ILE A 236 -9.04 15.15 -1.45
N GLY A 237 -9.40 16.44 -1.57
CA GLY A 237 -9.93 17.02 -2.80
C GLY A 237 -8.97 16.90 -3.98
N GLN A 238 -7.69 17.22 -3.76
CA GLN A 238 -6.63 17.06 -4.78
C GLN A 238 -6.45 15.59 -5.20
N VAL A 239 -6.53 14.65 -4.25
CA VAL A 239 -6.45 13.21 -4.54
C VAL A 239 -7.65 12.73 -5.36
N ILE A 240 -8.86 13.20 -5.06
CA ILE A 240 -10.05 12.89 -5.87
C ILE A 240 -9.87 13.41 -7.30
N LEU A 241 -9.50 14.69 -7.45
CA LEU A 241 -9.35 15.32 -8.76
C LEU A 241 -8.27 14.63 -9.61
N SER A 242 -7.09 14.37 -9.03
CA SER A 242 -6.01 13.66 -9.70
C SER A 242 -6.40 12.25 -10.11
N ARG A 243 -7.15 11.50 -9.27
CA ARG A 243 -7.62 10.16 -9.63
C ARG A 243 -8.64 10.14 -10.74
N ILE A 244 -9.55 11.12 -10.77
CA ILE A 244 -10.49 11.30 -11.88
C ILE A 244 -9.71 11.64 -13.15
N ALA A 245 -8.73 12.55 -13.05
CA ALA A 245 -7.91 12.96 -14.19
C ALA A 245 -7.12 11.77 -14.78
N MET A 246 -6.52 10.93 -13.94
CA MET A 246 -5.82 9.70 -14.38
C MET A 246 -6.76 8.67 -15.03
N ALA A 247 -8.05 8.68 -14.67
CA ALA A 247 -9.04 7.79 -15.25
C ALA A 247 -9.69 8.34 -16.53
N MET A 248 -9.38 9.57 -16.93
CA MET A 248 -9.93 10.15 -18.16
C MET A 248 -9.51 9.31 -19.37
N PRO A 249 -10.45 8.94 -20.25
CA PRO A 249 -10.10 8.22 -21.47
C PRO A 249 -9.16 9.10 -22.31
N GLY A 250 -8.04 8.53 -22.75
CA GLY A 250 -7.15 9.19 -23.70
C GLY A 250 -7.90 9.45 -25.00
N MET A 251 -7.90 10.70 -25.45
CA MET A 251 -8.31 11.06 -26.81
C MET A 251 -7.18 10.74 -27.79
#